data_AF-A0A1S1EDZ6-F1
#
_entry.id   AF-A0A1S1EDZ6-F1
#
_cell.length_a   1.000
_cell.length_b   1.000
_cell.length_c   1.000
_cell.angle_alpha   90.00
_cell.angle_beta   90.00
_cell.angle_gamma   90.00
#
_symmetry.space_group_name_H-M   'P 1'
#
loop_
_entity.id
_entity.type
_entity.pdbx_description
1 polymer ?
#
loop_
_entity_poly.entity_id
_entity_poly.type
_entity_poly.pdbx_seq_one_letter_code
_entity_poly.pdbx_strand_id
1 'polypeptide(L)'
;MHTPPALRGLKLIELMQWGQRFAGWELSELTGIKPRTLRNYFTQLKSAGYCIESTPGADGEYWLDPGHYVYPLRFTNEEARTIVIALDVLRTVAPPDSPLMQDAKILHYLIGRLLPGAALDEVHQMGKEVTRGLIKMRAVYAVWEETEGRR
;
A
#
# COMPACT_ATOMS: atom_id res chain seq x y z
N MET A 1 -17.25 17.11 -11.45
CA MET A 1 -17.67 15.82 -12.04
C MET A 1 -18.56 15.13 -11.00
N HIS A 2 -19.85 14.89 -11.27
CA HIS A 2 -20.75 14.32 -10.26
C HIS A 2 -20.47 12.82 -10.08
N THR A 3 -19.94 12.42 -8.93
CA THR A 3 -19.67 11.00 -8.64
C THR A 3 -21.00 10.23 -8.50
N PRO A 4 -21.22 9.14 -9.24
CA PRO A 4 -22.44 8.33 -9.13
C PRO A 4 -22.69 7.86 -7.69
N PRO A 5 -23.94 7.77 -7.20
CA PRO A 5 -24.24 7.43 -5.80
C PRO A 5 -23.52 6.18 -5.28
N ALA A 6 -23.41 5.14 -6.11
CA ALA A 6 -22.76 3.89 -5.77
C ALA A 6 -21.24 4.01 -5.54
N LEU A 7 -20.58 5.03 -6.09
CA LEU A 7 -19.12 5.19 -6.05
C LEU A 7 -18.65 6.29 -5.09
N ARG A 8 -19.58 7.04 -4.47
CA ARG A 8 -19.24 8.18 -3.62
C ARG A 8 -18.43 7.79 -2.38
N GLY A 9 -18.80 6.70 -1.71
CA GLY A 9 -18.04 6.21 -0.56
C GLY A 9 -16.61 5.79 -0.91
N LEU A 10 -16.44 5.06 -2.02
CA LEU A 10 -15.13 4.67 -2.53
C LEU A 10 -14.27 5.90 -2.89
N LYS A 11 -14.88 6.92 -3.49
CA LYS A 11 -14.17 8.16 -3.82
C LYS A 11 -13.69 8.90 -2.57
N LEU A 12 -14.49 8.92 -1.51
CA LEU A 12 -14.09 9.52 -0.23
C LEU A 12 -12.92 8.76 0.39
N ILE A 13 -12.94 7.42 0.36
CA ILE A 13 -11.82 6.60 0.82
C ILE A 13 -10.56 6.95 0.03
N GLU A 14 -10.64 6.94 -1.31
CA GLU A 14 -9.52 7.25 -2.21
C GLU A 14 -8.88 8.61 -1.88
N LEU A 15 -9.68 9.65 -1.63
CA LEU A 15 -9.18 10.99 -1.30
C LEU A 15 -8.40 11.00 0.03
N MET A 16 -8.88 10.29 1.05
CA MET A 16 -8.28 10.24 2.38
C MET A 16 -7.14 9.21 2.50
N GLN A 17 -6.78 8.50 1.43
CA GLN A 17 -5.64 7.55 1.48
C GLN A 17 -4.35 8.31 1.82
N TRP A 18 -3.38 7.60 2.40
CA TRP A 18 -2.09 8.14 2.86
C TRP A 18 -2.16 9.19 3.99
N GLY A 19 -3.18 9.08 4.85
CA GLY A 19 -3.27 9.90 6.06
C GLY A 19 -3.63 11.36 5.80
N GLN A 20 -4.12 11.67 4.61
CA GLN A 20 -4.61 13.01 4.28
C GLN A 20 -5.89 13.32 5.08
N ARG A 21 -5.95 14.52 5.64
CA ARG A 21 -7.10 15.03 6.40
C ARG A 21 -7.79 16.08 5.55
N PHE A 22 -9.12 16.06 5.54
CA PHE A 22 -9.90 17.04 4.78
C PHE A 22 -11.02 17.61 5.62
N ALA A 23 -11.22 18.91 5.53
CA ALA A 23 -12.44 19.53 6.01
C ALA A 23 -13.65 19.03 5.20
N GLY A 24 -14.83 19.02 5.85
CA GLY A 24 -16.06 18.59 5.19
C GLY A 24 -16.43 19.42 3.95
N TRP A 25 -16.02 20.69 3.89
CA TRP A 25 -16.27 21.55 2.73
C TRP A 25 -15.33 21.22 1.55
N GLU A 26 -14.05 20.93 1.80
CA GLU A 26 -13.09 20.52 0.76
C GLU A 26 -13.55 19.22 0.08
N LEU A 27 -14.00 18.25 0.86
CA LEU A 27 -14.58 17.01 0.34
C LEU A 27 -15.84 17.28 -0.49
N SER A 28 -16.66 18.25 -0.08
CA SER A 28 -17.85 18.65 -0.84
C SER A 28 -17.48 19.24 -2.19
N GLU A 29 -16.43 20.06 -2.26
CA GLU A 29 -15.93 20.64 -3.52
C GLU A 29 -15.32 19.56 -4.43
N LEU A 30 -14.47 18.69 -3.89
CA LEU A 30 -13.80 17.64 -4.64
C LEU A 30 -14.76 16.57 -5.18
N THR A 31 -15.85 16.29 -4.47
CA THR A 31 -16.79 15.20 -4.82
C THR A 31 -18.14 15.66 -5.38
N GLY A 32 -18.50 16.94 -5.16
CA GLY A 32 -19.83 17.49 -5.46
C GLY A 32 -20.94 17.01 -4.49
N ILE A 33 -20.57 16.45 -3.34
CA ILE A 33 -21.52 15.87 -2.37
C ILE A 33 -21.80 16.87 -1.25
N LYS A 34 -23.08 17.16 -0.99
CA LYS A 34 -23.48 18.09 0.09
C LYS A 34 -23.00 17.61 1.47
N PRO A 35 -22.69 18.51 2.42
CA PRO A 35 -22.16 18.16 3.74
C PRO A 35 -23.00 17.16 4.55
N ARG A 36 -24.34 17.29 4.53
CA ARG A 36 -25.25 16.34 5.18
C ARG A 36 -25.07 14.91 4.65
N THR A 37 -24.86 14.78 3.34
CA THR A 37 -24.71 13.49 2.68
C THR A 37 -23.32 12.91 2.92
N LEU A 38 -22.27 13.75 2.99
CA LEU A 38 -20.93 13.32 3.41
C LEU A 38 -20.95 12.68 4.79
N ARG A 39 -21.58 13.32 5.78
CA ARG A 39 -21.74 12.77 7.14
C ARG A 39 -22.40 11.40 7.11
N ASN A 40 -23.48 11.23 6.35
CA ASN A 40 -24.14 9.94 6.19
C ASN A 40 -23.23 8.87 5.55
N TYR A 41 -22.46 9.22 4.50
CA TYR A 41 -21.52 8.28 3.90
C TYR A 41 -20.42 7.89 4.87
N PHE A 42 -19.89 8.81 5.67
CA PHE A 42 -18.91 8.47 6.70
C PHE A 42 -19.47 7.55 7.77
N THR A 43 -20.72 7.76 8.22
CA THR A 43 -21.39 6.81 9.12
C THR A 43 -21.52 5.43 8.49
N GLN A 44 -21.90 5.34 7.21
CA GLN A 44 -22.00 4.06 6.50
C GLN A 44 -20.65 3.37 6.37
N LEU A 45 -19.59 4.11 6.02
CA LEU A 45 -18.23 3.58 5.92
C LEU A 45 -17.73 3.08 7.28
N LYS A 46 -17.97 3.82 8.37
CA LYS A 46 -17.68 3.36 9.75
C LYS A 46 -18.39 2.05 10.06
N SER A 47 -19.68 1.93 9.71
CA SER A 47 -20.44 0.70 9.93
C SER A 47 -19.94 -0.49 9.09
N ALA A 48 -19.28 -0.21 7.96
CA ALA A 48 -18.66 -1.22 7.10
C ALA A 48 -17.23 -1.62 7.56
N GLY A 49 -16.74 -1.05 8.66
CA GLY A 49 -15.42 -1.39 9.24
C GLY A 49 -14.27 -0.50 8.80
N TYR A 50 -14.52 0.62 8.12
CA TYR A 50 -13.48 1.63 7.88
C TYR A 50 -13.28 2.50 9.13
N CYS A 51 -12.05 2.58 9.67
CA CYS A 51 -11.73 3.48 10.78
C CYS A 51 -11.59 4.90 10.24
N ILE A 52 -12.70 5.63 10.22
CA ILE A 52 -12.74 7.06 9.88
C ILE A 52 -12.79 7.84 11.16
N GLU A 53 -11.87 8.79 11.31
CA GLU A 53 -11.86 9.71 12.43
C GLU A 53 -12.30 11.10 12.00
N SER A 54 -12.76 11.90 12.97
CA SER A 54 -13.21 13.25 12.69
C SER A 54 -13.03 14.20 13.87
N THR A 55 -12.70 15.45 13.59
CA THR A 55 -12.64 16.50 14.61
C THR A 55 -14.05 17.07 14.86
N PRO A 56 -14.48 17.29 16.10
CA PRO A 56 -15.75 17.96 16.40
C PRO A 56 -15.77 19.41 15.89
N GLY A 57 -16.94 19.91 15.46
CA GLY A 57 -17.14 21.31 15.05
C GLY A 57 -17.70 21.48 13.64
N ALA A 58 -17.98 22.73 13.25
CA ALA A 58 -18.51 23.06 11.92
C ALA A 58 -17.49 22.78 10.80
N ASP A 59 -16.21 23.06 11.08
CA ASP A 59 -15.07 22.86 10.18
C ASP A 59 -14.26 21.60 10.54
N GLY A 60 -14.93 20.61 11.15
CA GLY A 60 -14.32 19.35 11.50
C GLY A 60 -13.67 18.65 10.30
N GLU A 61 -12.43 18.20 10.48
CA GLU A 61 -11.71 17.39 9.51
C GLU A 61 -12.12 15.93 9.58
N TYR A 62 -11.95 15.21 8.47
CA TYR A 62 -12.11 13.76 8.35
C TYR A 62 -10.82 13.14 7.82
N TRP A 63 -10.44 11.98 8.34
CA TRP A 63 -9.32 11.20 7.83
C TRP A 63 -9.55 9.70 8.05
N LEU A 64 -8.85 8.88 7.27
CA LEU A 64 -8.74 7.45 7.54
C LEU A 64 -7.63 7.25 8.57
N ASP A 65 -7.97 6.68 9.72
CA ASP A 65 -6.97 6.24 10.68
C ASP A 65 -6.25 5.01 10.11
N PRO A 66 -4.92 5.07 9.89
CA PRO A 66 -4.15 3.92 9.43
C PRO A 66 -4.09 2.80 10.47
N GLY A 67 -4.43 3.08 11.75
CA GLY A 67 -4.69 2.14 12.83
C GLY A 67 -4.02 0.77 12.69
N HIS A 68 -4.83 -0.25 12.36
CA HIS A 68 -4.43 -1.66 12.36
C HIS A 68 -4.60 -2.38 11.01
N TYR A 69 -5.07 -1.67 9.97
CA TYR A 69 -5.39 -2.29 8.68
C TYR A 69 -4.94 -1.40 7.53
N VAL A 70 -4.26 -2.01 6.55
CA VAL A 70 -4.07 -1.38 5.25
C VAL A 70 -5.38 -1.55 4.48
N TYR A 71 -6.11 -0.45 4.30
CA TYR A 71 -7.33 -0.44 3.48
C TYR A 71 -7.03 -0.85 2.03
N PRO A 72 -8.03 -1.26 1.24
CA PRO A 72 -7.82 -1.55 -0.19
C PRO A 72 -7.19 -0.35 -0.91
N LEU A 73 -5.87 -0.40 -1.07
CA LEU A 73 -5.10 0.60 -1.79
C LEU A 73 -5.27 0.37 -3.28
N ARG A 74 -5.46 1.45 -4.02
CA ARG A 74 -5.33 1.38 -5.47
C ARG A 74 -3.84 1.50 -5.79
N PHE A 75 -3.33 0.53 -6.54
CA PHE A 75 -2.00 0.60 -7.12
C PHE A 75 -2.13 0.73 -8.64
N THR A 76 -1.24 1.51 -9.24
CA THR A 76 -0.97 1.43 -10.67
C THR A 76 -0.26 0.12 -10.98
N ASN A 77 -0.24 -0.28 -12.26
CA ASN A 77 0.50 -1.47 -12.67
C ASN A 77 2.00 -1.32 -12.34
N GLU A 78 2.57 -0.12 -12.49
CA GLU A 78 3.97 0.15 -12.16
C GLU A 78 4.27 0.02 -10.67
N GLU A 79 3.40 0.55 -9.82
CA GLU A 79 3.51 0.41 -8.36
C GLU A 79 3.39 -1.05 -7.95
N ALA A 80 2.43 -1.80 -8.48
CA ALA A 80 2.26 -3.22 -8.19
C ALA A 80 3.49 -4.04 -8.61
N ARG A 81 4.07 -3.78 -9.81
CA ARG A 81 5.33 -4.39 -10.24
C ARG A 81 6.47 -4.09 -9.27
N THR A 82 6.59 -2.83 -8.85
CA THR A 82 7.63 -2.38 -7.91
C THR A 82 7.53 -3.12 -6.58
N ILE A 83 6.31 -3.30 -6.06
CA ILE A 83 6.07 -4.04 -4.82
C ILE A 83 6.48 -5.50 -4.99
N VAL A 84 6.12 -6.16 -6.09
CA VAL A 84 6.51 -7.57 -6.33
C VAL A 84 8.04 -7.73 -6.36
N ILE A 85 8.76 -6.83 -7.05
CA ILE A 85 10.24 -6.84 -7.08
C ILE A 85 10.81 -6.65 -5.68
N ALA A 86 10.27 -5.70 -4.91
CA ALA A 86 10.70 -5.46 -3.53
C ALA A 86 10.47 -6.70 -2.63
N LEU A 87 9.39 -7.44 -2.85
CA LEU A 87 9.09 -8.67 -2.13
C LEU A 87 10.05 -9.81 -2.53
N ASP A 88 10.47 -9.90 -3.79
CA ASP A 88 11.52 -10.85 -4.22
C ASP A 88 12.88 -10.55 -3.58
N VAL A 89 13.22 -9.26 -3.49
CA VAL A 89 14.41 -8.82 -2.74
C VAL A 89 14.30 -9.23 -1.28
N LEU A 90 13.17 -8.95 -0.62
CA LEU A 90 12.96 -9.28 0.78
C LEU A 90 13.08 -10.80 1.02
N ARG A 91 12.50 -11.63 0.14
CA ARG A 91 12.61 -13.09 0.19
C ARG A 91 14.03 -13.61 -0.01
N THR A 92 14.92 -12.80 -0.58
CA THR A 92 16.35 -13.15 -0.76
C THR A 92 17.16 -12.80 0.48
N VAL A 93 16.89 -11.64 1.09
CA VAL A 93 17.73 -11.10 2.16
C VAL A 93 17.22 -11.43 3.57
N ALA A 94 15.92 -11.70 3.72
CA ALA A 94 15.32 -11.99 5.01
C ALA A 94 15.79 -13.36 5.57
N PRO A 95 15.91 -13.50 6.90
CA PRO A 95 16.19 -14.79 7.52
C PRO A 95 15.10 -15.82 7.18
N PRO A 96 15.46 -17.10 6.91
CA PRO A 96 14.51 -18.14 6.50
C PRO A 96 13.30 -18.31 7.43
N ASP A 97 13.53 -18.16 8.74
CA ASP A 97 12.51 -18.39 9.78
C ASP A 97 11.90 -17.09 10.32
N SER A 98 12.15 -15.95 9.67
CA SER A 98 11.56 -14.68 10.08
C SER A 98 10.08 -14.60 9.67
N PRO A 99 9.20 -14.00 10.50
CA PRO A 99 7.81 -13.71 10.11
C PRO A 99 7.72 -12.90 8.81
N LEU A 100 8.69 -12.03 8.57
CA LEU A 100 8.84 -11.26 7.32
C LEU A 100 8.88 -12.14 6.07
N MET A 101 9.53 -13.31 6.14
CA MET A 101 9.59 -14.25 5.02
C MET A 101 8.21 -14.85 4.69
N GLN A 102 7.41 -15.14 5.72
CA GLN A 102 6.06 -15.66 5.55
C GLN A 102 5.14 -14.61 4.93
N ASP A 103 5.14 -13.41 5.49
CA ASP A 103 4.33 -12.29 5.00
C ASP A 103 4.73 -11.91 3.57
N ALA A 104 6.03 -11.89 3.25
CA ALA A 104 6.51 -11.58 1.91
C ALA A 104 6.01 -12.58 0.86
N LYS A 105 5.96 -13.89 1.19
CA LYS A 105 5.43 -14.92 0.29
C LYS A 105 3.93 -14.72 0.03
N ILE A 106 3.17 -14.43 1.09
CA ILE A 106 1.73 -14.18 1.00
C ILE A 106 1.46 -12.95 0.13
N LEU A 107 2.12 -11.83 0.42
CA LEU A 107 1.95 -10.59 -0.32
C LEU A 107 2.40 -10.72 -1.77
N HIS A 108 3.49 -11.44 -2.04
CA HIS A 108 3.96 -11.68 -3.40
C HIS A 108 2.90 -12.44 -4.21
N TYR A 109 2.29 -13.48 -3.63
CA TYR A 109 1.20 -14.23 -4.28
C TYR A 109 -0.03 -13.35 -4.53
N LEU A 110 -0.47 -12.59 -3.53
CA LEU A 110 -1.67 -11.76 -3.62
C LEU A 110 -1.53 -10.66 -4.68
N ILE A 111 -0.41 -9.93 -4.66
CA ILE A 111 -0.17 -8.81 -5.57
C ILE A 111 0.17 -9.33 -6.97
N GLY A 112 0.93 -10.41 -7.08
CA GLY A 112 1.25 -11.03 -8.36
C GLY A 112 -0.01 -11.42 -9.14
N ARG A 113 -1.04 -11.94 -8.47
CA ARG A 113 -2.31 -12.30 -9.12
C ARG A 113 -3.09 -11.10 -9.69
N LEU A 114 -2.76 -9.89 -9.30
CA LEU A 114 -3.41 -8.66 -9.80
C LEU A 114 -2.75 -8.13 -11.08
N LEU A 115 -1.56 -8.61 -11.43
CA LEU A 115 -0.84 -8.20 -12.63
C LEU A 115 -1.19 -9.09 -13.84
N PRO A 116 -1.23 -8.54 -15.07
CA PRO A 116 -1.34 -9.35 -16.29
C PRO A 116 -0.17 -10.34 -16.41
N GLY A 117 -0.41 -11.54 -16.93
CA GLY A 117 0.60 -12.61 -17.01
C GLY A 117 1.92 -12.18 -17.69
N ALA A 118 1.85 -11.45 -18.79
CA ALA A 118 3.04 -10.92 -19.47
C ALA A 118 3.87 -9.96 -18.59
N ALA A 119 3.21 -9.17 -17.73
CA ALA A 119 3.89 -8.28 -16.80
C ALA A 119 4.55 -9.04 -15.64
N LEU A 120 4.05 -10.23 -15.27
CA LEU A 120 4.67 -11.06 -14.25
C LEU A 120 5.98 -11.67 -14.71
N ASP A 121 6.07 -12.09 -15.97
CA ASP A 121 7.31 -12.64 -16.52
C ASP A 121 8.43 -11.59 -16.53
N GLU A 122 8.12 -10.38 -16.98
CA GLU A 122 9.03 -9.24 -16.93
C GLU A 122 9.48 -8.92 -15.49
N VAL A 123 8.52 -8.87 -14.56
CA VAL A 123 8.79 -8.65 -13.13
C VAL A 123 9.70 -9.73 -12.56
N HIS A 124 9.44 -11.01 -12.84
CA HIS A 124 10.27 -12.10 -12.35
C HIS A 124 11.68 -12.06 -12.94
N GLN A 125 11.85 -11.64 -14.20
CA GLN A 125 13.18 -11.45 -14.78
C GLN A 125 13.93 -10.30 -14.09
N MET A 126 13.28 -9.15 -13.94
CA MET A 126 13.84 -8.01 -13.23
C MET A 126 14.18 -8.36 -11.77
N GLY A 127 13.28 -9.06 -11.08
CA GLY A 127 13.48 -9.54 -9.71
C GLY A 127 14.69 -10.46 -9.59
N LYS A 128 14.90 -11.38 -10.55
CA LYS A 128 16.08 -12.25 -10.61
C LYS A 128 17.37 -11.47 -10.81
N GLU A 129 17.37 -10.45 -11.66
CA GLU A 129 18.56 -9.61 -11.91
C GLU A 129 18.97 -8.84 -10.65
N VAL A 130 18.01 -8.16 -10.01
CA VAL A 130 18.24 -7.43 -8.75
C VAL A 130 18.72 -8.39 -7.66
N THR A 131 18.04 -9.52 -7.48
CA THR A 131 18.38 -10.56 -6.49
C THR A 131 19.79 -11.11 -6.71
N ARG A 132 20.17 -11.39 -7.96
CA ARG A 132 21.52 -11.88 -8.30
C ARG A 132 22.59 -10.85 -7.94
N GLY A 133 22.33 -9.56 -8.18
CA GLY A 133 23.21 -8.47 -7.76
C GLY A 133 23.42 -8.44 -6.25
N LEU A 134 22.33 -8.56 -5.49
CA LEU A 134 22.37 -8.59 -4.02
C LEU A 134 23.13 -9.80 -3.46
N ILE A 135 22.91 -10.99 -4.02
CA ILE A 135 23.64 -12.21 -3.62
C ILE A 135 25.14 -12.03 -3.85
N LYS A 136 25.53 -11.52 -5.04
CA LYS A 136 26.94 -11.23 -5.34
C LYS A 136 27.53 -10.23 -4.35
N MET A 137 26.80 -9.15 -4.08
CA MET A 137 27.23 -8.12 -3.13
C MET A 137 27.43 -8.70 -1.72
N ARG A 138 26.49 -9.51 -1.23
CA ARG A 138 26.61 -10.18 0.08
C ARG A 138 27.80 -11.14 0.14
N ALA A 139 28.09 -11.85 -0.94
CA ALA A 139 29.28 -12.71 -1.03
C ALA A 139 30.57 -11.89 -0.97
N VAL A 140 30.64 -10.73 -1.65
CA VAL A 140 31.77 -9.81 -1.58
C VAL A 140 31.96 -9.30 -0.14
N TYR A 141 30.89 -8.88 0.53
CA TYR A 141 30.96 -8.43 1.93
C TYR A 141 31.39 -9.53 2.89
N ALA A 142 30.89 -10.76 2.73
CA ALA A 142 31.30 -11.89 3.56
C ALA A 142 32.81 -12.18 3.43
N VAL A 143 33.34 -12.14 2.21
CA VAL A 143 34.79 -12.28 1.97
C VAL A 143 35.57 -11.14 2.64
N TRP A 144 35.07 -9.90 2.57
CA TRP A 144 35.71 -8.73 3.19
C TRP A 144 35.74 -8.82 4.72
N GLU A 145 34.64 -9.28 5.35
CA GLU A 145 34.59 -9.52 6.80
C GLU A 145 35.59 -10.59 7.26
N GLU A 146 35.74 -11.68 6.49
CA GLU A 146 36.71 -12.75 6.77
C GLU A 146 38.18 -12.28 6.64
N THR A 147 38.46 -11.33 5.74
CA THR A 147 39.83 -10.84 5.50
C THR A 147 40.27 -9.71 6.44
N GLU A 148 39.38 -8.81 6.84
CA GLU A 148 39.68 -7.68 7.72
C GLU A 148 39.53 -8.02 9.21
N GLY A 149 38.64 -8.95 9.61
CA GLY A 149 38.42 -9.35 11.01
C GLY A 149 39.52 -10.23 11.63
N ARG A 150 40.59 -10.54 10.87
CA ARG A 150 41.76 -11.34 11.29
C ARG A 150 42.99 -10.51 11.67
N ARG A 151 42.91 -9.17 11.69
CA ARG A 151 44.01 -8.28 12.12
C ARG A 151 43.80 -7.74 13.52
#